data_AF-A0A4P7SMM8-F1
#
_entry.id   AF-A0A4P7SMM8-F1
#
_cell.length_a   1.000
_cell.length_b   1.000
_cell.length_c   1.000
_cell.angle_alpha   90.00
_cell.angle_beta   90.00
_cell.angle_gamma   90.00
#
_symmetry.space_group_name_H-M   'P 1'
#
loop_
_entity.id
_entity.type
_entity.pdbx_description
1 polymer ?
#
loop_
_entity_poly.entity_id
_entity_poly.type
_entity_poly.pdbx_seq_one_letter_code
_entity_poly.pdbx_strand_id
1 'polypeptide(L)' 'MSRAAASSRRDLLVALRDKIAEQLDAGVPPRDMASLSLRLVNLADEIAALDAEENGDDIGSAAATPDAAWPAS' A
#
# COMPACT_ATOMS: atom_id res chain seq x y z
N MET A 1 12.28 -14.28 15.18
CA MET A 1 10.89 -14.35 15.68
C MET A 1 9.96 -14.00 14.54
N SER A 2 9.12 -14.92 14.07
CA SER A 2 8.14 -14.61 13.02
C SER A 2 7.07 -13.72 13.63
N ARG A 3 6.90 -12.50 13.11
CA ARG A 3 5.88 -11.52 13.53
C ARG A 3 4.44 -11.97 13.19
N ALA A 4 4.25 -13.27 12.92
CA ALA A 4 2.99 -13.92 12.50
C ALA A 4 1.97 -14.12 13.64
N ALA A 5 2.07 -13.32 14.70
CA ALA A 5 0.96 -13.02 15.59
C ALA A 5 0.32 -11.69 15.13
N ALA A 6 -0.11 -11.62 13.87
CA ALA A 6 -0.64 -10.38 13.30
C ALA A 6 -2.07 -10.16 13.82
N SER A 7 -2.28 -9.05 14.53
CA SER A 7 -3.57 -8.61 15.07
C SER A 7 -4.59 -8.23 14.00
N SER A 8 -4.14 -7.92 12.78
CA SER A 8 -4.98 -7.52 11.66
C SER A 8 -4.47 -8.07 10.32
N ARG A 9 -5.35 -8.12 9.31
CA ARG A 9 -4.97 -8.46 7.91
C ARG A 9 -3.88 -7.52 7.39
N ARG A 10 -3.99 -6.23 7.69
CA ARG A 10 -3.01 -5.21 7.32
C ARG A 10 -1.62 -5.53 7.86
N ASP A 11 -1.52 -5.85 9.15
CA ASP A 11 -0.23 -6.16 9.80
C ASP A 11 0.45 -7.37 9.17
N LEU A 12 -0.33 -8.38 8.78
CA LEU A 12 0.18 -9.55 8.07
C LEU A 12 0.76 -9.18 6.70
N LEU A 13 0.04 -8.37 5.92
CA LEU A 13 0.50 -7.94 4.58
C LEU A 13 1.76 -7.08 4.66
N VAL A 14 1.83 -6.16 5.63
CA VAL A 14 3.03 -5.36 5.90
C VAL A 14 4.23 -6.26 6.25
N ALA A 15 4.05 -7.22 7.16
CA ALA A 15 5.12 -8.14 7.53
C ALA A 15 5.61 -9.00 6.34
N LEU A 16 4.71 -9.41 5.45
CA LEU A 16 5.06 -10.14 4.24
C LEU A 16 5.79 -9.27 3.22
N ARG A 17 5.35 -8.02 3.03
CA ARG A 17 6.02 -7.03 2.17
C ARG A 17 7.46 -6.81 2.64
N ASP A 18 7.64 -6.55 3.93
CA ASP A 18 8.96 -6.29 4.52
C ASP A 18 9.89 -7.49 4.33
N LYS A 19 9.38 -8.71 4.57
CA LYS A 19 10.14 -9.94 4.33
C LYS A 19 10.57 -10.10 2.87
N ILE A 20 9.72 -9.77 1.91
CA ILE A 20 10.06 -9.86 0.48
C ILE A 20 11.09 -8.81 0.10
N ALA A 21 10.96 -7.58 0.61
CA ALA A 21 11.95 -6.54 0.41
C ALA A 21 13.33 -6.96 0.93
N GLU A 22 13.40 -7.49 2.16
CA GLU A 22 14.64 -8.03 2.73
C GLU A 22 15.25 -9.15 1.87
N GLN A 23 14.42 -10.04 1.29
CA GLN A 23 14.90 -11.08 0.39
C GLN A 23 15.50 -10.50 -0.90
N LEU A 24 14.84 -9.52 -1.50
CA LEU A 24 15.33 -8.84 -2.71
C LEU A 24 16.65 -8.13 -2.43
N ASP A 25 16.77 -7.43 -1.30
CA ASP A 25 17.99 -6.73 -0.88
C ASP A 25 19.15 -7.70 -0.59
N ALA A 26 18.84 -8.87 0.00
CA ALA A 26 19.83 -9.93 0.23
C ALA A 26 20.32 -10.61 -1.07
N GLY A 27 19.65 -10.34 -2.20
CA GLY A 27 19.90 -10.95 -3.49
C GLY A 27 19.19 -12.31 -3.62
N VAL A 28 18.36 -12.40 -4.65
CA VAL A 28 17.64 -13.63 -5.01
C VAL A 28 18.10 -14.16 -6.37
N PRO A 29 17.92 -15.47 -6.65
CA PRO A 29 18.15 -15.99 -7.99
C PRO A 29 17.34 -15.21 -9.04
N PRO A 30 17.89 -14.96 -10.25
CA PRO A 30 17.18 -14.18 -11.28
C PRO A 30 15.79 -14.69 -11.63
N ARG A 31 15.56 -16.01 -11.53
CA ARG A 31 14.25 -16.65 -11.72
C ARG A 31 13.20 -16.20 -10.71
N ASP A 32 13.63 -15.87 -9.49
CA ASP A 32 12.77 -15.50 -8.35
C ASP A 32 12.59 -13.98 -8.28
N MET A 33 13.50 -13.20 -8.88
CA MET A 33 13.49 -11.74 -8.89
C MET A 33 12.16 -11.17 -9.42
N ALA A 34 11.73 -11.64 -10.60
CA ALA A 34 10.52 -11.14 -11.24
C ALA A 34 9.26 -11.44 -10.40
N SER A 35 9.14 -12.68 -9.89
CA SER A 35 7.97 -13.09 -9.12
C SER A 35 7.88 -12.39 -7.76
N LEU A 36 9.01 -12.22 -7.08
CA LEU A 36 9.08 -11.50 -5.81
C LEU A 36 8.84 -10.00 -5.99
N SER A 37 9.35 -9.39 -7.07
CA SER A 37 9.10 -7.97 -7.37
C SER A 37 7.63 -7.71 -7.65
N LEU A 38 6.98 -8.57 -8.45
CA LEU A 38 5.54 -8.46 -8.69
C LEU A 38 4.74 -8.62 -7.39
N ARG A 39 5.12 -9.58 -6.55
CA ARG A 39 4.45 -9.80 -5.27
C ARG A 39 4.63 -8.61 -4.33
N LEU A 40 5.79 -7.95 -4.34
CA LEU A 40 6.04 -6.75 -3.56
C LEU A 40 5.09 -5.61 -3.97
N VAL A 41 4.96 -5.37 -5.27
CA VAL A 41 4.04 -4.34 -5.82
C VAL A 41 2.59 -4.64 -5.44
N ASN A 42 2.13 -5.87 -5.68
CA ASN A 42 0.75 -6.25 -5.35
C ASN A 42 0.43 -6.09 -3.85
N LEU A 43 1.36 -6.44 -2.97
CA LEU A 43 1.18 -6.23 -1.53
C LEU A 43 1.14 -4.75 -1.17
N ALA A 44 1.94 -3.90 -1.83
CA ALA A 44 1.91 -2.46 -1.61
C ALA A 44 0.55 -1.86 -2.02
N ASP A 45 0.00 -2.29 -3.16
CA ASP A 45 -1.31 -1.83 -3.64
C ASP A 45 -2.45 -2.28 -2.70
N GLU A 46 -2.40 -3.53 -2.22
CA GLU A 46 -3.41 -4.06 -1.29
C GLU A 46 -3.37 -3.34 0.07
N ILE A 47 -2.17 -3.01 0.57
CA ILE A 47 -2.01 -2.22 1.80
C ILE A 47 -2.58 -0.81 1.58
N ALA A 48 -2.29 -0.17 0.45
CA ALA A 48 -2.82 1.16 0.13
C ALA A 48 -4.35 1.17 0.04
N ALA A 49 -4.95 0.13 -0.53
CA ALA A 49 -6.41 -0.02 -0.57
C ALA A 49 -7.02 -0.16 0.83
N LEU A 50 -6.42 -1.00 1.70
CA LEU A 50 -6.86 -1.12 3.09
C LEU A 50 -6.71 0.19 3.87
N ASP A 51 -5.62 0.91 3.64
CA ASP A 51 -5.37 2.21 4.28
C ASP A 51 -6.39 3.27 3.82
N ALA A 52 -6.81 3.24 2.55
CA ALA A 52 -7.86 4.12 2.04
C ALA A 52 -9.25 3.77 2.59
N GLU A 53 -9.55 2.48 2.74
CA GLU A 53 -10.79 2.01 3.39
C GLU A 53 -10.86 2.42 4.86
N GLU A 54 -9.74 2.33 5.60
CA GLU A 54 -9.69 2.63 7.04
C GLU A 54 -9.67 4.14 7.34
N ASN A 55 -8.98 4.95 6.52
CA ASN A 55 -8.86 6.40 6.74
C ASN A 55 -9.99 7.21 6.09
N GLY A 56 -10.84 6.58 5.28
CA GLY A 56 -11.82 7.27 4.45
C GLY A 56 -11.14 8.01 3.29
N ASP A 57 -11.85 8.11 2.18
CA ASP A 57 -11.35 8.75 0.95
C ASP A 57 -11.18 10.27 1.15
N ASP A 58 -10.04 10.69 1.69
CA ASP A 58 -9.69 12.11 1.92
C ASP A 58 -9.64 12.91 0.59
N ILE A 59 -9.54 12.20 -0.55
CA ILE A 59 -9.66 12.77 -1.90
C ILE A 59 -11.10 13.20 -2.22
N GLY A 60 -12.11 12.49 -1.68
CA GLY A 60 -13.52 12.88 -1.81
C GLY A 60 -13.83 14.24 -1.17
N SER A 61 -13.09 14.62 -0.13
CA SER A 61 -13.27 15.90 0.57
C SER A 61 -12.81 17.10 -0.28
N ALA A 62 -11.71 16.95 -1.03
CA ALA A 62 -11.21 18.02 -1.91
C ALA A 62 -12.17 18.30 -3.08
N ALA A 63 -12.79 17.26 -3.64
CA ALA A 63 -13.78 17.37 -4.73
C ALA A 63 -15.13 17.98 -4.29
N ALA A 64 -15.41 18.03 -2.99
CA ALA A 64 -16.63 18.63 -2.45
C ALA A 64 -16.52 20.14 -2.23
N THR A 65 -15.35 20.75 -2.51
CA THR A 65 -15.16 22.19 -2.37
C THR A 65 -15.90 22.93 -3.49
N PRO A 66 -16.92 23.76 -3.20
CA PRO A 66 -17.62 24.52 -4.23
C PRO A 66 -16.67 25.54 -4.87
N ASP A 67 -16.74 25.68 -6.20
CA ASP A 67 -16.00 26.71 -6.92
C ASP A 67 -16.37 28.11 -6.42
N ALA A 68 -15.37 29.00 -6.33
CA ALA A 68 -15.61 30.39 -5.96
C ALA A 68 -16.43 31.11 -7.05
N ALA A 69 -17.47 31.84 -6.63
CA ALA A 69 -18.27 32.65 -7.55
C ALA A 69 -17.39 33.74 -8.19
N TRP A 70 -17.26 33.70 -9.51
CA TRP A 70 -16.51 34.71 -10.25
C TRP A 70 -17.29 36.04 -10.24
N PRO A 71 -16.75 37.14 -9.71
CA PRO A 71 -17.45 38.42 -9.73
C PRO A 71 -17.48 38.94 -11.18
N ALA A 72 -18.68 39.14 -11.72
CA ALA A 72 -18.87 39.88 -12.96
C ALA A 72 -18.61 41.37 -12.69
N SER A 73 -17.66 41.94 -13.42
CA SER A 73 -17.34 43.38 -13.42
C SER A 73 -18.43 44.21 -14.06
#